data_AF-A0A0H1BG10-F1
#
_entry.id   AF-A0A0H1BG10-F1
#
_cell.length_a   1.000
_cell.length_b   1.000
_cell.length_c   1.000
_cell.angle_alpha   90.00
_cell.angle_beta   90.00
_cell.angle_gamma   90.00
#
_symmetry.space_group_name_H-M   'P 1'
#
loop_
_entity.id
_entity.type
_entity.pdbx_description
1 polymer ?
#
loop_
_entity_poly.entity_id
_entity_poly.type
_entity_poly.pdbx_seq_one_letter_code
_entity_poly.pdbx_strand_id
1 'polypeptide(L)'
;MPELKTFTGDRSLGVSGVDWDNYAYKDKQREKHRREEMGGRRSGGDIDHDNAASINGEKGPLKRPAVSESIPWSQNLEKKSEKERRRERKKAKREHEQWEKMTEEEREKIRETERMVSALRKSAKEQAQTEAQEFEGFD
;
A
#
# COMPACT_ATOMS: atom_id res chain seq x y z
N MET A 1 -2.50 -23.27 8.91
CA MET A 1 -3.27 -24.40 8.37
C MET A 1 -4.26 -24.84 9.44
N PRO A 2 -5.53 -25.06 9.11
CA PRO A 2 -6.58 -25.38 10.10
C PRO A 2 -6.30 -26.69 10.85
N GLU A 3 -5.66 -27.67 10.20
CA GLU A 3 -5.27 -28.95 10.82
C GLU A 3 -4.15 -28.84 11.88
N LEU A 4 -3.36 -27.76 11.85
CA LEU A 4 -2.34 -27.47 12.86
C LEU A 4 -2.94 -26.80 14.10
N LYS A 5 -4.23 -26.44 14.11
CA LYS A 5 -4.90 -25.86 15.28
C LYS A 5 -5.03 -26.92 16.38
N THR A 6 -5.56 -28.09 16.04
CA THR A 6 -5.76 -29.23 16.95
C THR A 6 -4.51 -30.10 17.14
N PHE A 7 -3.33 -29.61 16.76
CA PHE A 7 -2.09 -30.38 16.89
C PHE A 7 -1.73 -30.55 18.37
N THR A 8 -1.78 -31.79 18.86
CA THR A 8 -1.48 -32.18 20.25
C THR A 8 0.00 -32.54 20.47
N GLY A 9 0.81 -32.55 19.41
CA GLY A 9 2.22 -32.87 19.49
C GLY A 9 3.09 -31.70 19.96
N ASP A 10 4.38 -31.99 20.14
CA ASP A 10 5.37 -30.99 20.54
C ASP A 10 5.56 -29.93 19.44
N ARG A 11 5.04 -28.72 19.70
CA ARG A 11 5.17 -27.56 18.83
C ARG A 11 6.57 -26.94 18.83
N SER A 12 7.42 -27.32 19.79
CA SER A 12 8.81 -26.86 19.84
C SER A 12 9.73 -27.69 18.97
N LEU A 13 9.23 -28.77 18.33
CA LEU A 13 10.00 -29.68 17.47
C LEU A 13 11.31 -30.15 18.13
N GLY A 14 11.33 -30.31 19.46
CA GLY A 14 12.52 -30.68 20.21
C GLY A 14 13.60 -29.60 20.31
N VAL A 15 13.32 -28.34 19.97
CA VAL A 15 14.28 -27.23 20.11
C VAL A 15 14.34 -26.77 21.56
N SER A 16 15.25 -27.36 22.33
CA SER A 16 15.60 -26.93 23.68
C SER A 16 16.77 -25.94 23.65
N GLY A 17 16.61 -24.77 24.30
CA GLY A 17 17.70 -23.80 24.50
C GLY A 17 17.52 -22.43 23.84
N VAL A 18 16.41 -22.20 23.12
CA VAL A 18 16.06 -20.88 22.59
C VAL A 18 15.18 -20.15 23.59
N ASP A 19 15.64 -18.98 24.04
CA ASP A 19 14.85 -18.07 24.86
C ASP A 19 13.88 -17.26 23.99
N TRP A 20 12.70 -17.84 23.77
CA TRP A 20 11.62 -17.22 23.01
C TRP A 20 11.03 -15.99 23.68
N ASP A 21 11.23 -15.81 24.99
CA ASP A 21 10.71 -14.66 25.72
C ASP A 21 11.53 -13.41 25.41
N ASN A 22 12.85 -13.54 25.29
CA ASN A 22 13.77 -12.44 24.98
C ASN A 22 14.00 -12.18 23.47
N TYR A 23 13.45 -13.02 22.60
CA TYR A 23 13.61 -12.84 21.15
C TYR A 23 12.72 -11.69 20.61
N ALA A 24 13.34 -10.60 20.16
CA ALA A 24 12.66 -9.44 19.61
C ALA A 24 12.87 -9.30 18.09
N TYR A 25 11.78 -9.17 17.33
CA TYR A 25 11.88 -8.87 15.90
C TYR A 25 12.23 -7.39 15.67
N LYS A 26 13.04 -7.13 14.63
CA LYS A 26 13.34 -5.76 14.17
C LYS A 26 12.09 -5.01 13.66
N ASP A 27 11.11 -5.75 13.13
CA ASP A 27 9.83 -5.21 12.68
C ASP A 27 8.80 -5.19 13.83
N LYS A 28 8.27 -4.00 14.11
CA LYS A 28 7.28 -3.76 15.17
C LYS A 28 5.95 -4.50 14.92
N GLN A 29 5.54 -4.68 13.66
CA GLN A 29 4.29 -5.39 13.36
C GLN A 29 4.43 -6.89 13.63
N ARG A 30 5.59 -7.44 13.25
CA ARG A 30 5.92 -8.84 13.51
C ARG A 30 6.07 -9.13 15.00
N GLU A 31 6.69 -8.21 15.74
CA GLU A 31 6.81 -8.33 17.21
C GLU A 31 5.45 -8.26 17.91
N LYS A 32 4.53 -7.42 17.42
CA LYS A 32 3.14 -7.38 17.92
C LYS A 32 2.44 -8.73 17.72
N HIS A 33 2.51 -9.30 16.52
CA HIS A 33 1.91 -10.61 16.23
C HIS A 33 2.51 -11.73 17.08
N ARG A 34 3.83 -11.74 17.27
CA ARG A 34 4.52 -12.71 18.14
C ARG A 34 4.01 -12.63 19.58
N ARG A 35 3.85 -11.41 20.11
CA ARG A 35 3.37 -11.19 21.48
C ARG A 35 1.93 -11.64 21.67
N GLU A 36 1.07 -11.41 20.68
CA GLU A 36 -0.32 -11.88 20.67
C GLU A 36 -0.37 -13.42 20.68
N GLU A 37 0.45 -14.07 19.85
CA GLU A 37 0.53 -15.53 19.80
C GLU A 37 1.07 -16.14 21.11
N MET A 38 2.09 -15.53 21.71
CA MET A 38 2.63 -15.95 23.01
C MET A 38 1.64 -15.70 24.16
N GLY A 39 0.89 -14.59 24.13
CA GLY A 39 -0.14 -14.27 25.11
C GLY A 39 -1.32 -15.24 25.07
N GLY A 40 -1.76 -15.63 23.86
CA GLY A 40 -2.81 -16.64 23.68
C GLY A 40 -2.42 -18.00 24.26
N ARG A 41 -1.15 -18.40 24.11
CA ARG A 41 -0.64 -19.67 24.64
C ARG A 41 -0.60 -19.72 26.18
N ARG A 42 -0.22 -18.61 26.84
CA ARG A 42 -0.12 -18.55 28.31
C ARG A 42 -1.48 -18.57 29.02
N SER A 43 -2.54 -18.17 28.34
CA SER A 43 -3.90 -18.11 28.91
C SER A 43 -4.66 -19.44 28.87
N GLY A 44 -4.04 -20.55 28.46
CA GLY A 44 -4.60 -21.90 28.58
C GLY A 44 -5.85 -22.20 27.75
N GLY A 45 -6.22 -21.31 26.82
CA GLY A 45 -7.32 -21.54 25.90
C GLY A 45 -6.78 -21.80 24.50
N ASP A 46 -7.19 -22.92 23.89
CA ASP A 46 -7.43 -22.97 22.45
C ASP A 46 -8.43 -21.85 22.12
N ILE A 47 -7.93 -20.63 22.02
CA ILE A 47 -8.69 -19.53 21.48
C ILE A 47 -8.72 -19.83 19.98
N ASP A 48 -9.83 -20.40 19.55
CA ASP A 48 -10.28 -20.34 18.16
C ASP A 48 -9.88 -18.97 17.61
N HIS A 49 -8.91 -18.96 16.71
CA HIS A 49 -8.51 -17.75 15.99
C HIS A 49 -9.63 -17.30 15.01
N ASP A 50 -10.84 -17.85 15.15
CA ASP A 50 -12.07 -17.36 14.54
C ASP A 50 -12.90 -16.50 15.52
N ASN A 51 -12.58 -16.46 16.83
CA ASN A 51 -13.31 -15.70 17.86
C ASN A 51 -12.45 -14.94 18.90
N ALA A 52 -11.13 -14.82 18.72
CA ALA A 52 -10.26 -13.95 19.55
C ALA A 52 -10.51 -12.44 19.39
N ALA A 53 -11.58 -12.03 18.70
CA ALA A 53 -11.91 -10.64 18.44
C ALA A 53 -12.83 -10.00 19.50
N SER A 54 -13.20 -10.71 20.57
CA SER A 54 -14.34 -10.30 21.41
C SER A 54 -14.06 -9.86 22.85
N ILE A 55 -12.81 -9.85 23.35
CA ILE A 55 -12.58 -9.46 24.76
C ILE A 55 -11.77 -8.18 24.96
N ASN A 56 -11.12 -7.59 23.94
CA ASN A 56 -10.69 -6.19 23.99
C ASN A 56 -10.48 -5.61 22.58
N GLY A 57 -11.52 -5.00 22.00
CA GLY A 57 -11.39 -4.08 20.87
C GLY A 57 -11.22 -4.69 19.48
N GLU A 58 -12.20 -5.49 19.05
CA GLU A 58 -12.69 -5.64 17.67
C GLU A 58 -11.71 -5.30 16.53
N LYS A 59 -10.95 -6.28 16.01
CA LYS A 59 -10.67 -6.46 14.56
C LYS A 59 -10.41 -7.94 14.25
N GLY A 60 -11.50 -8.71 14.20
CA GLY A 60 -11.52 -9.99 13.49
C GLY A 60 -11.20 -9.83 11.99
N PRO A 61 -11.01 -10.95 11.26
CA PRO A 61 -10.64 -10.92 9.84
C PRO A 61 -11.71 -10.15 9.08
N LEU A 62 -11.26 -9.19 8.26
CA LEU A 62 -12.03 -8.14 7.57
C LEU A 62 -13.38 -8.60 6.97
N LYS A 63 -14.39 -8.80 7.82
CA LYS A 63 -15.78 -8.53 7.45
C LYS A 63 -15.84 -7.02 7.36
N ARG A 64 -15.85 -6.50 6.13
CA ARG A 64 -16.14 -5.08 5.87
C ARG A 64 -17.41 -4.80 6.69
N PRO A 65 -17.41 -3.84 7.63
CA PRO A 65 -18.63 -3.54 8.37
C PRO A 65 -19.70 -3.22 7.35
N ALA A 66 -20.87 -3.83 7.49
CA ALA A 66 -22.07 -3.61 6.69
C ALA A 66 -22.64 -2.18 6.83
N VAL A 67 -21.78 -1.20 7.11
CA VAL A 67 -21.98 0.23 6.93
C VAL A 67 -21.53 0.65 5.51
N SER A 68 -21.29 -0.31 4.61
CA SER A 68 -21.09 -0.06 3.18
C SER A 68 -22.39 0.12 2.41
N GLU A 69 -23.56 -0.07 3.04
CA GLU A 69 -24.85 0.04 2.34
C GLU A 69 -25.31 1.47 2.10
N SER A 70 -24.70 2.49 2.72
CA SER A 70 -25.08 3.88 2.45
C SER A 70 -23.99 4.93 2.68
N ILE A 71 -22.72 4.63 2.38
CA ILE A 71 -21.74 5.74 2.21
C ILE A 71 -22.05 6.36 0.85
N PRO A 72 -22.59 7.59 0.78
CA PRO A 72 -22.88 8.24 -0.48
C PRO A 72 -21.56 8.31 -1.28
N TRP A 73 -21.59 8.02 -2.58
CA TRP A 73 -20.38 7.99 -3.41
C TRP A 73 -19.48 9.23 -3.26
N SER A 74 -20.06 10.37 -2.87
CA SER A 74 -19.36 11.62 -2.54
C SER A 74 -18.29 11.47 -1.44
N GLN A 75 -18.57 10.78 -0.34
CA GLN A 75 -17.59 10.63 0.75
C GLN A 75 -16.40 9.75 0.36
N ASN A 76 -16.60 8.79 -0.55
CA ASN A 76 -15.50 8.00 -1.11
C ASN A 76 -14.65 8.82 -2.09
N LEU A 77 -15.28 9.74 -2.83
CA LEU A 77 -14.59 10.66 -3.72
C LEU A 77 -13.69 11.63 -2.95
N GLU A 78 -14.17 12.20 -1.84
CA GLU A 78 -13.40 13.11 -0.98
C GLU A 78 -12.21 12.40 -0.32
N LYS A 79 -12.40 11.17 0.17
CA LYS A 79 -11.30 10.38 0.73
C LYS A 79 -10.27 9.99 -0.34
N LYS A 80 -10.70 9.80 -1.60
CA LYS A 80 -9.80 9.51 -2.72
C LYS A 80 -9.02 10.76 -3.13
N SER A 81 -9.69 11.91 -3.28
CA SER A 81 -9.05 13.18 -3.62
C SER A 81 -8.06 13.62 -2.54
N GLU A 82 -8.37 13.41 -1.25
CA GLU A 82 -7.43 13.73 -0.18
C GLU A 82 -6.18 12.83 -0.24
N LYS A 83 -6.35 11.54 -0.53
CA LYS A 83 -5.23 10.60 -0.71
C LYS A 83 -4.37 10.98 -1.91
N GLU A 84 -4.99 11.34 -3.03
CA GLU A 84 -4.30 11.82 -4.23
C GLU A 84 -3.52 13.10 -3.93
N ARG A 85 -4.14 14.10 -3.29
CA ARG A 85 -3.47 15.33 -2.83
C ARG A 85 -2.27 15.03 -1.93
N ARG A 86 -2.37 14.08 -1.01
CA ARG A 86 -1.24 13.66 -0.14
C ARG A 86 -0.13 12.98 -0.95
N ARG A 87 -0.47 12.17 -1.95
CA ARG A 87 0.50 11.52 -2.86
C ARG A 87 1.21 12.55 -3.73
N GLU A 88 0.47 13.49 -4.33
CA GLU A 88 1.01 14.59 -5.13
C GLU A 88 1.97 15.45 -4.31
N ARG A 89 1.59 15.86 -3.10
CA ARG A 89 2.50 16.60 -2.20
C ARG A 89 3.79 15.84 -1.92
N LYS A 90 3.71 14.53 -1.68
CA LYS A 90 4.91 13.69 -1.47
C LYS A 90 5.74 13.52 -2.74
N LYS A 91 5.10 13.45 -3.91
CA LYS A 91 5.76 13.34 -5.20
C LYS A 91 6.48 14.65 -5.53
N ALA A 92 5.81 15.79 -5.39
CA ALA A 92 6.39 17.11 -5.58
C ALA A 92 7.60 17.36 -4.65
N LYS A 93 7.52 16.95 -3.38
CA LYS A 93 8.67 17.02 -2.45
C LYS A 93 9.84 16.17 -2.93
N ARG A 94 9.59 14.91 -3.33
CA ARG A 94 10.63 14.02 -3.84
C ARG A 94 11.25 14.53 -5.13
N GLU A 95 10.44 15.06 -6.03
CA GLU A 95 10.92 15.67 -7.28
C GLU A 95 11.79 16.88 -6.96
N HIS A 96 11.36 17.78 -6.06
CA HIS A 96 12.17 18.91 -5.63
C HIS A 96 13.52 18.48 -5.04
N GLU A 97 13.52 17.51 -4.12
CA GLU A 97 14.74 16.94 -3.54
C GLU A 97 15.64 16.28 -4.60
N GLN A 98 15.06 15.67 -5.64
CA GLN A 98 15.81 15.13 -6.78
C GLN A 98 16.43 16.25 -7.61
N TRP A 99 15.67 17.29 -7.93
CA TRP A 99 16.15 18.47 -8.66
C TRP A 99 17.28 19.16 -7.91
N GLU A 100 17.15 19.36 -6.59
CA GLU A 100 18.19 19.95 -5.75
C GLU A 100 19.48 19.14 -5.76
N LYS A 101 19.39 17.80 -5.80
CA LYS A 101 20.55 16.91 -5.87
C LYS A 101 21.21 16.82 -7.24
N MET A 102 20.49 17.16 -8.32
CA MET A 102 21.05 17.14 -9.67
C MET A 102 22.03 18.29 -9.90
N THR A 103 23.07 18.00 -10.67
CA THR A 103 24.08 18.98 -11.11
C THR A 103 23.52 19.91 -12.19
N GLU A 104 24.16 21.06 -12.41
CA GLU A 104 23.69 22.07 -13.37
C GLU A 104 23.64 21.53 -14.80
N GLU A 105 24.63 20.72 -15.21
CA GLU A 105 24.68 20.09 -16.53
C GLU A 105 23.52 19.10 -16.76
N GLU A 106 23.15 18.33 -15.74
CA GLU A 106 22.02 17.40 -15.82
C GLU A 106 20.69 18.14 -15.93
N ARG A 107 20.54 19.25 -15.20
CA ARG A 107 19.35 20.10 -15.27
C ARG A 107 19.19 20.73 -16.65
N GLU A 108 20.28 21.14 -17.29
CA GLU A 108 20.25 21.68 -18.66
C GLU A 108 19.82 20.64 -19.68
N LYS A 109 20.37 19.42 -19.61
CA LYS A 109 19.97 18.31 -20.48
C LYS A 109 18.49 17.99 -20.31
N ILE A 110 17.97 17.95 -19.08
CA ILE A 110 16.55 17.72 -18.84
C ILE A 110 15.70 18.81 -19.49
N ARG A 111 16.05 20.10 -19.30
CA ARG A 111 15.33 21.22 -19.94
C ARG A 111 15.37 21.14 -21.46
N GLU A 112 16.49 20.73 -22.04
CA GLU A 112 16.62 20.56 -23.48
C GLU A 112 15.71 19.43 -23.99
N THR A 113 15.72 18.28 -23.31
CA THR A 113 14.83 17.16 -23.66
C THR A 113 13.35 17.53 -23.52
N GLU A 114 12.98 18.29 -22.48
CA GLU A 114 11.61 18.80 -22.30
C GLU A 114 11.19 19.73 -23.44
N ARG A 115 12.10 20.60 -23.91
CA ARG A 115 11.85 21.46 -25.09
C ARG A 115 11.61 20.62 -26.33
N MET A 116 12.46 19.63 -26.61
CA MET A 116 12.30 18.75 -27.77
C MET A 116 10.98 17.97 -27.71
N VAL A 117 10.66 17.37 -26.57
CA VAL A 117 9.40 16.64 -26.37
C VAL A 117 8.19 17.56 -26.53
N SER A 118 8.28 18.81 -26.06
CA SER A 118 7.20 19.79 -26.24
C SER A 118 6.97 20.14 -27.70
N ALA A 119 8.05 20.28 -28.49
CA ALA A 119 7.97 20.55 -29.93
C ALA A 119 7.33 19.37 -30.67
N LEU A 120 7.76 18.13 -30.39
CA LEU A 120 7.17 16.92 -30.97
C LEU A 120 5.69 16.77 -30.62
N ARG A 121 5.30 17.08 -29.38
CA ARG A 121 3.88 17.05 -28.98
C ARG A 121 3.05 18.10 -29.68
N LYS A 122 3.61 19.26 -30.05
CA LYS A 122 2.92 20.29 -30.83
C LYS A 122 2.77 19.85 -32.28
N SER A 123 3.85 19.43 -32.92
CA SER A 123 3.80 18.96 -34.31
C SER A 123 2.86 17.76 -34.49
N ALA A 124 2.86 16.81 -33.55
CA ALA A 124 1.95 15.67 -33.59
C ALA A 124 0.48 16.08 -33.43
N LYS A 125 0.18 17.12 -32.64
CA LYS A 125 -1.18 17.66 -32.50
C LYS A 125 -1.62 18.40 -33.75
N GLU A 126 -0.72 19.18 -34.36
CA GLU A 126 -0.98 19.89 -35.61
C GLU A 126 -1.23 18.89 -36.75
N GLN A 127 -0.41 17.85 -36.87
CA GLN A 127 -0.60 16.76 -37.82
C GLN A 127 -1.92 16.01 -37.60
N ALA A 128 -2.26 15.66 -36.37
CA ALA A 128 -3.54 15.02 -36.07
C ALA A 128 -4.73 15.93 -36.40
N GLN A 129 -4.58 17.26 -36.28
CA GLN A 129 -5.62 18.21 -36.66
C GLN A 129 -5.73 18.36 -38.19
N THR A 130 -4.61 18.36 -38.92
CA THR A 130 -4.64 18.40 -40.39
C THR A 130 -5.21 17.10 -40.95
N GLU A 131 -4.80 15.94 -40.44
CA GLU A 131 -5.34 14.63 -40.83
C GLU A 131 -6.83 14.52 -40.49
N ALA A 132 -7.29 15.04 -39.35
CA ALA A 132 -8.71 15.07 -39.01
C ALA A 132 -9.52 16.04 -39.87
N GLN A 133 -8.90 17.09 -40.43
CA GLN A 133 -9.56 17.98 -41.41
C GLN A 133 -9.56 17.37 -42.82
N GLU A 134 -8.52 16.62 -43.20
CA GLU A 134 -8.45 15.89 -44.48
C GLU A 134 -9.32 14.62 -44.47
N PHE A 135 -9.57 14.04 -43.30
CA PHE A 135 -10.49 12.91 -43.12
C PHE A 135 -11.95 13.40 -43.05
N GLU A 136 -12.47 13.88 -44.18
CA GLU A 136 -13.92 13.94 -44.42
C GLU A 136 -14.40 12.51 -44.67
N GLY A 137 -15.18 11.96 -43.74
CA GLY A 137 -15.50 10.53 -43.66
C GLY A 137 -16.00 9.90 -44.96
N PHE A 138 -15.76 8.59 -45.07
CA PHE A 138 -16.19 7.74 -46.19
C PHE A 138 -17.73 7.74 -46.30
N ASP A 139 -18.25 8.31 -47.40
CA ASP A 139 -19.67 8.21 -47.80
C ASP A 139 -20.02 6.79 -48.26
#